data_AF-A0A2B9E185-F1
#
_entry.id   AF-A0A2B9E185-F1
#
_cell.length_a   1.000
_cell.length_b   1.000
_cell.length_c   1.000
_cell.angle_alpha   90.00
_cell.angle_beta   90.00
_cell.angle_gamma   90.00
#
_symmetry.space_group_name_H-M   'P 1'
#
loop_
_entity.id
_entity.type
_entity.pdbx_description
1 polymer ?
#
loop_
_entity_poly.entity_id
_entity_poly.type
_entity_poly.pdbx_seq_one_letter_code
_entity_poly.pdbx_strand_id
1 'polypeptide(L)'
;MQSIFLDILSIVFLGLTIFGLYTTFSKKVHDDYFDTLLDDTSGYILFFGLIGKGLLWICKKIFPKKYYIGIFRGITFTFSCIFLFLAAGIWFVDWNILF
;
A
#
# COMPACT_ATOMS: atom_id res chain seq x y z
N MET A 1 -17.76 -18.00 -10.52
CA MET A 1 -17.42 -16.54 -10.61
C MET A 1 -16.92 -15.98 -9.29
N GLN A 2 -17.45 -16.38 -8.13
CA GLN A 2 -17.07 -15.82 -6.83
C GLN A 2 -15.62 -16.15 -6.41
N SER A 3 -15.13 -17.38 -6.61
CA SER A 3 -13.73 -17.76 -6.29
C SER A 3 -12.70 -17.01 -7.14
N ILE A 4 -12.90 -16.87 -8.46
CA ILE A 4 -12.01 -16.07 -9.34
C ILE A 4 -11.94 -14.60 -8.89
N PHE A 5 -13.07 -14.03 -8.45
CA PHE A 5 -13.10 -12.66 -7.94
C PHE A 5 -12.32 -12.53 -6.61
N LEU A 6 -12.47 -13.49 -5.69
CA LEU A 6 -11.72 -13.52 -4.44
C LEU A 6 -10.21 -13.68 -4.65
N ASP A 7 -9.82 -14.50 -5.63
CA ASP A 7 -8.42 -14.72 -5.99
C ASP A 7 -7.79 -13.43 -6.57
N ILE A 8 -8.46 -12.76 -7.51
CA ILE A 8 -8.03 -11.46 -8.04
C ILE A 8 -7.93 -10.43 -6.91
N LEU A 9 -8.91 -10.40 -5.99
CA LEU A 9 -8.91 -9.48 -4.86
C LEU A 9 -7.74 -9.75 -3.90
N SER A 10 -7.42 -11.01 -3.63
CA SER A 10 -6.27 -11.43 -2.82
C SER A 10 -4.95 -10.99 -3.46
N ILE A 11 -4.79 -11.18 -4.77
CA ILE A 11 -3.61 -10.73 -5.52
C ILE A 11 -3.43 -9.21 -5.42
N VAL A 12 -4.51 -8.45 -5.52
CA VAL A 12 -4.47 -6.99 -5.36
C VAL A 12 -4.03 -6.60 -3.94
N PHE A 13 -4.54 -7.25 -2.90
CA PHE A 13 -4.12 -7.00 -1.51
C PHE A 13 -2.66 -7.39 -1.25
N LEU A 14 -2.17 -8.47 -1.85
CA LEU A 14 -0.76 -8.83 -1.82
C LEU A 14 0.12 -7.79 -2.52
N GLY A 15 -0.27 -7.32 -3.70
CA GLY A 15 0.42 -6.26 -4.42
C GLY A 15 0.50 -4.96 -3.60
N LEU A 16 -0.60 -4.58 -2.96
CA LEU A 16 -0.68 -3.45 -2.02
C LEU A 16 0.25 -3.63 -0.81
N THR A 17 0.30 -4.83 -0.26
CA THR A 17 1.16 -5.16 0.87
C THR A 17 2.64 -4.97 0.50
N ILE A 18 3.05 -5.53 -0.64
CA ILE A 18 4.43 -5.42 -1.15
C ILE A 18 4.78 -3.97 -1.40
N PHE A 19 3.89 -3.21 -2.05
CA PHE A 19 4.11 -1.79 -2.33
C PHE A 19 4.25 -0.96 -1.06
N GLY A 20 3.39 -1.18 -0.06
CA GLY A 20 3.45 -0.47 1.22
C GLY A 20 4.68 -0.86 2.06
N LEU A 21 5.10 -2.12 2.04
CA LEU A 21 6.36 -2.56 2.67
C LEU A 21 7.56 -1.93 1.96
N TYR A 22 7.57 -1.92 0.63
CA TYR A 22 8.63 -1.29 -0.16
C TYR A 22 8.77 0.19 0.14
N THR A 23 7.66 0.93 0.20
CA THR A 23 7.68 2.36 0.60
C THR A 23 8.13 2.53 2.06
N THR A 24 7.73 1.63 2.96
CA THR A 24 8.16 1.69 4.36
C THR A 24 9.68 1.53 4.51
N PHE A 25 10.26 0.52 3.84
CA PHE A 25 11.68 0.19 3.93
C PHE A 25 12.56 1.02 2.99
N SER A 26 11.99 1.69 2.00
CA SER A 26 12.74 2.54 1.08
C SER A 26 13.39 3.69 1.86
N LYS A 27 14.73 3.64 1.95
CA LYS A 27 15.56 4.70 2.56
C LYS A 27 15.34 6.08 1.90
N LYS A 28 14.76 6.11 0.69
CA LYS A 28 14.59 7.28 -0.17
C LYS A 28 13.17 7.85 -0.20
N VAL A 29 12.29 7.56 0.76
CA VAL A 29 11.01 8.31 0.87
C VAL A 29 11.33 9.75 1.27
N HIS A 30 11.66 10.56 0.28
CA HIS A 30 11.75 12.01 0.32
C HIS A 30 10.47 12.58 -0.27
N ASP A 31 10.20 13.86 -0.02
CA ASP A 31 9.00 14.54 -0.54
C ASP A 31 8.80 14.34 -2.05
N ASP A 32 9.90 14.24 -2.81
CA ASP A 32 9.87 14.08 -4.28
C ASP A 32 9.72 12.61 -4.75
N TYR A 33 9.76 11.63 -3.85
CA TYR A 33 9.71 10.19 -4.21
C TYR A 33 8.45 9.85 -5.01
N PHE A 34 7.29 10.36 -4.58
CA PHE A 34 6.03 10.12 -5.28
C PHE A 34 5.91 10.95 -6.56
N ASP A 35 6.59 12.09 -6.64
CA ASP A 35 6.62 12.90 -7.86
C ASP A 35 7.45 12.22 -8.95
N THR A 36 8.63 11.70 -8.62
CA THR A 36 9.42 10.87 -9.55
C THR A 36 8.68 9.59 -9.93
N LEU A 37 8.03 8.92 -8.98
CA LEU A 37 7.25 7.70 -9.27
C LEU A 37 6.08 7.99 -10.24
N LEU A 38 5.47 9.17 -10.15
CA LEU A 38 4.39 9.61 -11.04
C LEU A 38 4.91 9.99 -12.42
N ASP A 39 6.09 10.59 -12.51
CA ASP A 39 6.68 11.03 -13.78
C ASP A 39 7.23 9.85 -14.60
N ASP A 40 7.83 8.85 -13.91
CA ASP A 40 8.49 7.71 -14.56
C ASP A 40 7.55 6.54 -14.91
N THR A 41 6.30 6.53 -14.41
CA THR A 41 5.43 5.34 -14.52
C THR A 41 4.08 5.61 -15.18
N SER A 42 3.62 4.70 -16.06
CA SER A 42 2.27 4.74 -16.64
C SER A 42 1.41 3.53 -16.18
N GLY A 43 0.10 3.75 -16.01
CA GLY A 43 -0.86 2.69 -15.64
C GLY A 43 -1.22 2.62 -14.14
N TYR A 44 -1.45 1.41 -13.61
CA TYR A 44 -1.94 1.19 -12.24
C TYR A 44 -1.04 1.78 -11.14
N ILE A 45 0.26 1.92 -11.40
CA ILE A 45 1.24 2.48 -10.46
C ILE A 45 1.02 4.00 -10.29
N LEU A 46 0.45 4.71 -11.27
CA LEU A 46 0.09 6.13 -11.15
C LEU A 46 -0.96 6.36 -10.07
N PHE A 47 -1.99 5.51 -10.02
CA PHE A 47 -3.05 5.61 -9.01
C PHE A 47 -2.47 5.45 -7.60
N PHE A 48 -1.58 4.47 -7.40
CA PHE A 48 -0.90 4.29 -6.12
C PHE A 48 0.07 5.42 -5.79
N GLY A 49 0.76 5.98 -6.80
CA GLY A 49 1.60 7.17 -6.64
C GLY A 49 0.81 8.41 -6.19
N LEU A 50 -0.35 8.67 -6.81
CA LEU A 50 -1.25 9.77 -6.45
C LEU A 50 -1.83 9.62 -5.05
N ILE A 51 -2.28 8.42 -4.69
CA ILE A 51 -2.79 8.12 -3.35
C ILE A 51 -1.67 8.32 -2.31
N GLY A 52 -0.46 7.82 -2.59
CA GLY A 52 0.70 7.99 -1.73
C GLY A 52 1.09 9.46 -1.55
N LYS A 53 1.11 10.24 -2.64
CA LYS A 53 1.36 11.69 -2.61
C LYS A 53 0.31 12.43 -1.78
N GLY A 54 -0.96 12.09 -1.96
CA GLY A 54 -2.07 12.66 -1.17
C GLY A 54 -1.94 12.34 0.32
N LEU A 55 -1.66 11.08 0.67
CA LEU A 55 -1.48 10.65 2.05
C LEU A 55 -0.27 11.33 2.71
N LEU A 56 0.84 11.49 1.97
CA LEU A 56 2.03 12.18 2.44
C LEU A 56 1.77 13.68 2.65
N TRP A 57 1.02 14.31 1.74
CA TRP A 57 0.61 15.71 1.88
C TRP A 57 -0.27 15.94 3.11
N ILE A 58 -1.23 15.04 3.36
CA ILE A 58 -2.08 15.06 4.56
C ILE A 58 -1.22 14.86 5.83
N CYS A 59 -0.29 13.90 5.83
CA CYS A 59 0.63 13.68 6.96
C CYS A 59 1.49 14.91 7.24
N LYS A 60 2.00 15.58 6.20
CA LYS A 60 2.78 16.81 6.33
C LYS A 60 1.97 17.99 6.85
N LYS A 61 0.65 18.00 6.60
CA LYS A 61 -0.28 19.04 7.09
C LYS A 61 -0.69 18.82 8.54
N ILE A 62 -0.84 17.56 8.96
CA ILE A 62 -1.31 17.19 10.31
C ILE A 62 -0.13 17.12 11.30
N PHE A 63 1.02 16.60 10.88
CA PHE A 63 2.14 16.31 11.78
C PHE A 63 3.30 17.29 11.63
N PRO A 64 4.07 17.52 12.71
CA PRO A 64 5.28 18.34 12.66
C PRO A 64 6.31 17.76 11.69
N LYS A 65 6.96 18.66 10.91
CA LYS A 65 7.98 18.35 9.89
C LYS A 65 9.12 17.42 10.36
N LYS A 66 9.36 17.33 11.66
CA LYS A 66 10.42 16.47 12.21
C LYS A 66 10.02 15.00 12.30
N TYR A 67 8.72 14.70 12.39
CA TYR A 67 8.21 13.34 12.65
C TYR A 67 7.29 12.79 11.55
N TYR A 68 6.78 13.64 10.65
CA TYR A 68 5.82 13.20 9.63
C TYR A 68 6.31 12.02 8.77
N ILE A 69 7.60 11.96 8.44
CA ILE A 69 8.15 10.86 7.61
C ILE A 69 8.11 9.51 8.36
N GLY A 70 8.38 9.52 9.66
CA GLY A 70 8.35 8.32 10.51
C GLY A 70 6.92 7.87 10.78
N ILE A 71 6.01 8.83 11.00
CA ILE A 71 4.57 8.56 11.17
C ILE A 71 3.98 8.02 9.87
N PHE A 72 4.33 8.60 8.72
CA PHE A 72 3.92 8.11 7.41
C PHE A 72 4.37 6.67 7.18
N ARG A 73 5.64 6.34 7.49
CA ARG A 73 6.12 4.95 7.45
C ARG A 73 5.35 4.03 8.39
N GLY A 74 5.07 4.46 9.61
CA GLY A 74 4.29 3.68 10.57
C GLY A 74 2.86 3.40 10.10
N ILE A 75 2.19 4.40 9.52
CA ILE A 75 0.84 4.26 8.95
C ILE A 75 0.88 3.29 7.77
N THR A 76 1.78 3.51 6.80
CA THR A 76 1.91 2.65 5.61
C THR A 76 2.24 1.20 6.00
N PHE A 77 3.11 0.99 6.99
CA PHE A 77 3.42 -0.34 7.52
C PHE A 77 2.20 -1.01 8.16
N THR A 78 1.45 -0.27 8.97
CA THR A 78 0.23 -0.79 9.61
C THR A 78 -0.81 -1.18 8.57
N PHE A 79 -1.01 -0.35 7.54
CA PHE A 79 -1.89 -0.68 6.41
C PHE A 79 -1.41 -1.94 5.66
N SER A 80 -0.10 -2.07 5.39
CA SER A 80 0.45 -3.30 4.78
C SER A 80 0.16 -4.54 5.60
N CYS A 81 0.31 -4.48 6.93
CA CYS A 81 -0.04 -5.61 7.79
C CYS A 81 -1.54 -5.95 7.71
N ILE A 82 -2.43 -4.94 7.71
CA ILE A 82 -3.88 -5.16 7.57
C ILE A 82 -4.20 -5.83 6.23
N PHE A 83 -3.61 -5.36 5.13
CA PHE A 83 -3.82 -5.97 3.80
C PHE A 83 -3.30 -7.40 3.74
N LEU A 84 -2.17 -7.70 4.39
CA LEU A 84 -1.67 -9.06 4.50
C LEU A 84 -2.64 -9.97 5.26
N PHE A 85 -3.20 -9.50 6.37
CA PHE A 85 -4.20 -10.25 7.13
C PHE A 85 -5.48 -10.46 6.32
N LEU A 86 -5.93 -9.47 5.55
CA LEU A 86 -7.09 -9.59 4.66
C LEU A 86 -6.84 -10.62 3.54
N ALA A 87 -5.67 -10.57 2.89
CA ALA A 87 -5.28 -11.55 1.88
C ALA A 87 -5.24 -12.97 2.46
N ALA A 88 -4.63 -13.14 3.64
CA ALA A 88 -4.60 -14.42 4.34
C ALA A 88 -6.00 -14.91 4.74
N GLY A 89 -6.88 -14.00 5.17
CA GLY A 89 -8.28 -14.31 5.49
C GLY A 89 -9.07 -14.76 4.27
N ILE A 90 -8.89 -14.11 3.12
CA ILE A 90 -9.50 -14.53 1.86
C ILE A 90 -9.00 -15.92 1.48
N TRP A 91 -7.70 -16.18 1.60
CA TRP A 91 -7.13 -17.49 1.29
C TRP A 91 -7.69 -18.59 2.20
N PHE A 92 -7.88 -18.28 3.48
CA PHE A 92 -8.47 -19.21 4.45
C PHE A 92 -9.94 -19.52 4.13
N VAL A 93 -10.73 -18.51 3.76
CA VAL A 93 -12.13 -18.69 3.34
C VAL A 93 -12.22 -19.50 2.05
N ASP A 94 -11.36 -19.23 1.07
CA ASP A 94 -11.34 -19.96 -0.20
C ASP A 94 -10.93 -21.43 0.00
N TRP A 95 -9.92 -21.70 0.85
CA TRP A 95 -9.53 -23.06 1.24
C TRP A 95 -10.68 -23.82 1.93
N ASN A 96 -11.41 -23.16 2.82
CA ASN A 96 -12.54 -23.77 3.54
C ASN A 96 -13.79 -24.00 2.67
N ILE A 97 -13.91 -23.31 1.53
CA ILE A 97 -14.97 -23.57 0.54
C ILE A 97 -14.59 -24.74 -0.38
N LEU A 98 -13.29 -24.97 -0.57
CA LEU A 98 -12.73 -26.02 -1.43
C LEU A 98 -12.69 -27.41 -0.76
N PHE A 99 -12.76 -27.49 0.57
CA PHE A 99 -12.63 -28.72 1.37
C PHE A 99 -13.93 -29.07 2.10
#